data_AF-A0A929THZ1-F1
#
_entry.id   AF-A0A929THZ1-F1
#
_cell.length_a   1.000
_cell.length_b   1.000
_cell.length_c   1.000
_cell.angle_alpha   90.00
_cell.angle_beta   90.00
_cell.angle_gamma   90.00
#
_symmetry.space_group_name_H-M   'P 1'
#
loop_
_entity.id
_entity.type
_entity.pdbx_description
1 polymer ?
#
loop_
_entity_poly.entity_id
_entity_poly.type
_entity_poly.pdbx_seq_one_letter_code
_entity_poly.pdbx_strand_id
1 'polypeptide(L)'
;MEAENQEALYPFLKRIRQEFPDKSIWIYTGYLWEELTAEGSESVEAQPAEGSESVKAQPEEGSESVKAQPAEERAQSETHPAGGNPQKIFWEHRRYCRCKWTLPLLRLIDILVDGEFHEAEKDLSIRFRGSRNQRLIDVKESLARGEVVLSEFMYKEGK
;
A
#
# COMPACT_ATOMS: atom_id res chain seq x y z
N MET A 1 0.25 -0.50 2.19
CA MET A 1 -0.74 0.44 2.78
C MET A 1 -0.43 1.80 2.20
N GLU A 2 -0.98 2.05 1.03
CA GLU A 2 -0.67 3.25 0.25
C GLU A 2 -1.12 4.51 1.00
N ALA A 3 -0.36 5.60 0.88
CA ALA A 3 -0.61 6.84 1.62
C ALA A 3 -1.99 7.43 1.34
N GLU A 4 -2.47 7.29 0.10
CA GLU A 4 -3.77 7.77 -0.38
C GLU A 4 -4.93 7.12 0.39
N ASN A 5 -4.75 5.87 0.83
CA ASN A 5 -5.78 5.15 1.58
C ASN A 5 -5.84 5.57 3.05
N GLN A 6 -4.77 6.14 3.60
CA GLN A 6 -4.65 6.38 5.05
C GLN A 6 -5.57 7.51 5.53
N GLU A 7 -5.81 8.53 4.70
CA GLU A 7 -6.72 9.62 5.02
C GLU A 7 -8.16 9.13 5.23
N ALA A 8 -8.62 8.22 4.37
CA ALA A 8 -9.94 7.61 4.48
C ALA A 8 -10.02 6.59 5.63
N LEU A 9 -8.94 5.83 5.86
CA LEU A 9 -8.90 4.80 6.91
C LEU A 9 -8.82 5.37 8.32
N TYR A 10 -8.12 6.48 8.53
CA TYR A 10 -7.93 7.06 9.87
C TYR A 10 -9.25 7.35 10.63
N PRO A 11 -10.22 8.11 10.08
CA PRO A 11 -11.48 8.38 10.78
C PRO A 11 -12.29 7.09 11.02
N PHE A 12 -12.22 6.14 10.09
CA PHE A 12 -12.88 4.84 10.24
C PHE A 12 -12.29 4.05 11.42
N LEU A 13 -10.97 3.90 11.47
CA LEU A 13 -10.29 3.17 12.55
C LEU A 13 -10.47 3.85 13.91
N LYS A 14 -10.49 5.19 13.93
CA LYS A 14 -10.78 5.95 15.14
C LYS A 14 -12.18 5.63 15.68
N ARG A 15 -13.19 5.55 14.80
CA ARG A 15 -14.55 5.14 15.16
C ARG A 15 -14.61 3.70 15.66
N ILE A 16 -13.98 2.77 14.96
CA ILE A 16 -13.94 1.35 15.38
C ILE A 16 -13.33 1.21 16.78
N ARG A 17 -12.24 1.94 17.07
CA ARG A 17 -11.61 1.90 18.39
C ARG A 17 -12.49 2.48 19.49
N GLN A 18 -13.33 3.47 19.18
CA GLN A 18 -14.29 4.05 20.11
C GLN A 18 -15.49 3.13 20.38
N GLU A 19 -16.04 2.50 19.33
CA GLU A 19 -17.21 1.64 19.44
C GLU A 19 -16.86 0.23 19.95
N PHE A 20 -15.65 -0.25 19.68
CA PHE A 20 -15.19 -1.61 20.00
C PHE A 20 -13.79 -1.59 20.65
N PRO A 21 -13.63 -1.01 21.86
CA PRO A 21 -12.32 -0.82 22.48
C PRO A 21 -11.57 -2.14 22.76
N ASP A 22 -12.30 -3.22 23.01
CA ASP A 22 -11.73 -4.54 23.34
C ASP A 22 -11.38 -5.38 22.11
N LYS A 23 -11.68 -4.91 20.90
CA LYS A 23 -11.36 -5.64 19.66
C LYS A 23 -9.98 -5.26 19.17
N SER A 24 -9.20 -6.28 18.84
CA SER A 24 -7.88 -6.10 18.21
C SER A 24 -8.04 -5.72 16.74
N ILE A 25 -7.30 -4.71 16.30
CA ILE A 25 -7.24 -4.23 14.92
C ILE A 25 -5.89 -4.65 14.32
N TRP A 26 -5.96 -5.37 13.20
CA TRP A 26 -4.81 -5.91 12.48
C TRP A 26 -4.71 -5.25 11.11
N ILE A 27 -3.49 -4.93 10.66
CA ILE A 27 -3.26 -4.40 9.32
C ILE A 27 -2.14 -5.17 8.62
N TYR A 28 -2.36 -5.47 7.33
CA TYR A 28 -1.34 -5.96 6.41
C TYR A 28 -0.93 -4.79 5.53
N THR A 29 0.35 -4.43 5.53
CA THR A 29 0.83 -3.25 4.78
C THR A 29 1.63 -3.61 3.55
N GLY A 30 2.34 -4.75 3.55
CA GLY A 30 3.40 -5.05 2.57
C GLY A 30 4.69 -4.22 2.78
N TYR A 31 4.63 -3.23 3.68
CA TYR A 31 5.75 -2.38 4.06
C TYR A 31 6.41 -2.91 5.33
N LEU A 32 7.68 -2.56 5.50
CA LEU A 32 8.43 -2.78 6.71
C LEU A 32 8.11 -1.69 7.73
N TRP A 33 8.15 -2.05 9.01
CA TRP A 33 8.03 -1.17 10.15
C TRP A 33 8.96 0.02 10.03
N GLU A 34 10.22 -0.28 9.69
CA GLU A 34 11.28 0.70 9.54
C GLU A 34 10.96 1.73 8.45
N GLU A 35 10.25 1.35 7.39
CA GLU A 35 9.78 2.29 6.35
C GLU A 35 8.65 3.19 6.87
N LEU A 36 7.72 2.60 7.64
CA LEU A 36 6.55 3.30 8.18
C LEU A 36 6.92 4.25 9.33
N THR A 37 8.02 3.97 10.06
CA THR A 37 8.42 4.71 11.26
C THR A 37 9.73 5.48 11.13
N ALA A 38 10.44 5.44 9.99
CA ALA A 38 11.69 6.18 9.82
C ALA A 38 11.55 7.67 10.17
N GLU A 39 12.51 8.27 10.86
CA GLU A 39 12.51 9.71 11.09
C GLU A 39 12.89 10.48 9.79
N GLY A 40 12.35 11.69 9.58
CA GLY A 40 12.85 12.59 8.52
C GLY A 40 12.17 12.60 7.13
N SER A 41 10.96 12.07 6.97
CA SER A 41 10.11 12.29 5.78
C SER A 41 8.76 12.89 6.17
N GLU A 42 8.78 14.16 6.56
CA GLU A 42 7.57 14.98 6.47
C GLU A 42 7.33 15.29 4.99
N SER A 43 6.14 14.92 4.53
CA SER A 43 5.44 15.39 3.32
C SER A 43 6.30 15.61 2.07
N VAL A 44 6.50 14.58 1.25
CA VAL A 44 6.54 14.83 -0.20
C VAL A 44 5.08 14.92 -0.62
N GLU A 45 4.58 16.14 -0.86
CA GLU A 45 3.33 16.32 -1.57
C GLU A 45 3.44 15.56 -2.90
N ALA A 46 2.53 14.61 -3.13
CA ALA A 46 2.40 13.98 -4.44
C ALA A 46 2.07 15.09 -5.45
N GLN A 47 3.08 15.52 -6.21
CA GLN A 47 2.87 16.50 -7.26
C GLN A 47 2.02 15.84 -8.37
N PRO A 48 0.96 16.49 -8.86
CA PRO A 48 0.27 16.00 -10.04
C PRO A 48 1.25 16.07 -11.21
N ALA A 49 1.25 15.04 -12.05
CA ALA A 49 2.01 15.05 -13.30
C ALA A 49 1.51 16.22 -14.17
N GLU A 50 2.24 17.33 -14.19
CA GLU A 50 1.95 18.46 -15.07
C GLU A 50 2.74 18.33 -16.38
N GLY A 51 2.00 18.39 -17.48
CA GLY A 51 2.49 18.43 -18.86
C GLY A 51 1.48 17.74 -19.79
N SER A 52 0.83 18.37 -20.75
CA SER A 52 1.07 19.65 -21.40
C SER A 52 -0.17 20.10 -22.18
N GLU A 53 -0.39 21.42 -22.15
CA GLU A 53 -1.05 22.33 -23.09
C GLU A 53 -1.86 21.83 -24.31
N SER A 54 -3.00 22.51 -24.46
CA SER A 54 -3.83 22.67 -25.65
C SER A 54 -3.06 22.88 -26.96
N VAL A 55 -3.38 22.08 -27.97
CA VAL A 55 -3.31 22.52 -29.37
C VAL A 55 -4.73 22.51 -29.95
N LYS A 56 -5.13 23.69 -30.43
CA LYS A 56 -6.42 24.03 -31.02
C LYS A 56 -6.41 23.66 -32.51
N ALA A 57 -7.43 22.96 -33.00
CA ALA A 57 -7.80 22.93 -34.42
C ALA A 57 -9.31 22.68 -34.58
N GLN A 58 -9.99 23.55 -35.34
CA GLN A 58 -11.38 23.37 -35.81
C GLN A 58 -11.37 22.74 -37.23
N PRO A 59 -12.49 22.66 -37.99
CA PRO A 59 -13.10 21.41 -38.43
C PRO A 59 -12.99 21.18 -39.95
N GLU A 60 -13.07 19.92 -40.40
CA GLU A 60 -13.25 19.62 -41.82
C GLU A 60 -14.29 18.51 -42.00
N GLU A 61 -15.33 18.82 -42.78
CA GLU A 61 -16.44 17.94 -43.15
C GLU A 61 -15.99 16.87 -44.17
N GLY A 62 -16.63 15.70 -44.15
CA GLY A 62 -16.39 14.68 -45.17
C GLY A 62 -17.07 13.34 -44.90
N SER A 63 -18.30 13.22 -45.40
CA SER A 63 -19.11 12.05 -45.74
C SER A 63 -18.57 10.61 -45.58
N GLU A 64 -19.48 9.77 -45.07
CA GLU A 64 -19.98 8.50 -45.64
C GLU A 64 -19.61 7.12 -45.06
N SER A 65 -20.70 6.38 -44.83
CA SER A 65 -20.91 4.94 -44.95
C SER A 65 -20.52 3.99 -43.79
N VAL A 66 -21.61 3.53 -43.17
CA VAL A 66 -21.75 2.47 -42.18
C VAL A 66 -21.35 1.11 -42.75
N LYS A 67 -20.43 0.40 -42.07
CA LYS A 67 -20.38 -1.06 -42.05
C LYS A 67 -19.82 -1.54 -40.71
N ALA A 68 -20.67 -2.20 -39.92
CA ALA A 68 -20.29 -2.82 -38.66
C ALA A 68 -19.57 -4.15 -38.90
N GLN A 69 -18.45 -4.34 -38.19
CA GLN A 69 -17.72 -5.60 -38.02
C GLN A 69 -17.28 -5.73 -36.54
N PRO A 70 -17.00 -6.95 -36.04
CA PRO A 70 -17.21 -7.31 -34.64
C PRO A 70 -16.09 -6.83 -33.70
N ALA A 71 -16.46 -6.73 -32.42
CA ALA A 71 -15.58 -6.32 -31.34
C ALA A 71 -14.55 -7.43 -31.00
N GLU A 72 -13.31 -7.23 -31.39
CA GLU A 72 -12.14 -7.92 -30.84
C GLU A 72 -11.11 -6.90 -30.32
N GLU A 73 -10.70 -7.15 -29.08
CA GLU A 73 -9.39 -6.86 -28.51
C GLU A 73 -8.89 -5.41 -28.48
N ARG A 74 -9.22 -4.72 -27.38
CA ARG A 74 -8.54 -3.48 -26.97
C ARG A 74 -7.54 -3.80 -25.85
N ALA A 75 -6.41 -4.38 -26.21
CA ALA A 75 -5.20 -4.29 -25.40
C ALA A 75 -4.75 -2.81 -25.44
N GLN A 76 -4.93 -2.10 -24.33
CA GLN A 76 -4.38 -0.76 -24.18
C GLN A 76 -2.87 -0.90 -24.00
N SER A 77 -2.14 -0.38 -24.98
CA SER A 77 -0.68 -0.28 -25.02
C SER A 77 -0.18 0.62 -23.90
N GLU A 78 0.37 0.03 -22.85
CA GLU A 78 1.20 0.73 -21.87
C GLU A 78 2.57 0.98 -22.50
N THR A 79 2.85 2.24 -22.84
CA THR A 79 4.19 2.65 -23.25
C THR A 79 5.08 2.70 -22.00
N HIS A 80 5.79 1.59 -21.74
CA HIS A 80 6.88 1.58 -20.76
C HIS A 80 8.10 2.35 -21.31
N PRO A 81 8.74 3.24 -20.52
CA PRO A 81 10.08 3.69 -20.84
C PRO A 81 11.04 2.49 -20.68
N ALA A 82 11.53 1.99 -21.81
CA ALA A 82 12.52 0.93 -21.85
C ALA A 82 13.84 1.43 -21.22
N GLY A 83 14.24 0.88 -20.08
CA GLY A 83 15.60 1.10 -19.56
C GLY A 83 15.83 1.03 -18.04
N GLY A 84 14.85 0.68 -17.21
CA GLY A 84 15.05 0.51 -15.76
C GLY A 84 15.11 -0.96 -15.36
N ASN A 85 16.03 -1.32 -14.46
CA ASN A 85 15.97 -2.63 -13.77
C ASN A 85 14.61 -2.71 -13.04
N PRO A 86 13.75 -3.70 -13.32
CA PRO A 86 12.43 -3.80 -12.70
C PRO A 86 12.49 -3.92 -11.17
N GLN A 87 13.56 -4.48 -10.60
CA GLN A 87 13.78 -4.45 -9.16
C GLN A 87 14.05 -3.02 -8.65
N LYS A 88 14.72 -2.17 -9.43
CA LYS A 88 15.05 -0.78 -9.06
C LYS A 88 13.82 0.14 -9.09
N ILE A 89 12.93 -0.06 -10.06
CA ILE A 89 11.64 0.69 -10.15
C ILE A 89 10.74 0.35 -8.96
N PHE A 90 10.75 -0.91 -8.53
CA PHE A 90 10.00 -1.38 -7.37
C PHE A 90 10.46 -0.73 -6.05
N TRP A 91 11.79 -0.59 -5.85
CA TRP A 91 12.36 0.09 -4.67
C TRP A 91 12.15 1.61 -4.67
N GLU A 92 12.08 2.25 -5.84
CA GLU A 92 11.85 3.71 -5.93
C GLU A 92 10.39 4.12 -5.58
N HIS A 93 9.40 3.22 -5.73
CA HIS A 93 8.00 3.49 -5.38
C HIS A 93 7.63 3.26 -3.90
N ARG A 94 8.41 2.49 -3.13
CA ARG A 94 8.15 2.24 -1.69
C ARG A 94 8.28 3.49 -0.80
N ARG A 95 8.84 4.59 -1.34
CA ARG A 95 8.94 5.88 -0.65
C ARG A 95 7.61 6.57 -0.36
N TYR A 96 6.49 6.11 -0.93
CA TYR A 96 5.18 6.76 -0.78
C TYR A 96 4.26 6.09 0.23
N CYS A 97 4.76 5.17 1.06
CA CYS A 97 3.93 4.57 2.11
C CYS A 97 3.63 5.53 3.27
N ARG A 98 4.34 6.65 3.39
CA ARG A 98 4.22 7.56 4.53
C ARG A 98 3.55 8.88 4.19
N CYS A 99 2.63 9.30 5.04
CA CYS A 99 2.01 10.60 5.02
C CYS A 99 1.67 11.07 6.44
N LYS A 100 1.05 12.25 6.56
CA LYS A 100 0.61 12.83 7.86
C LYS A 100 -0.28 11.89 8.70
N TRP A 101 -0.88 10.88 8.08
CA TRP A 101 -1.78 9.91 8.73
C TRP A 101 -1.08 8.65 9.22
N THR A 102 0.14 8.35 8.80
CA THR A 102 0.78 7.05 9.07
C THR A 102 0.98 6.78 10.55
N LEU A 103 1.66 7.68 11.28
CA LEU A 103 1.87 7.53 12.72
C LEU A 103 0.55 7.58 13.51
N PRO A 104 -0.39 8.52 13.25
CA PRO A 104 -1.71 8.48 13.87
C PRO A 104 -2.47 7.17 13.65
N LEU A 105 -2.40 6.60 12.45
CA LEU A 105 -3.04 5.34 12.10
C LEU A 105 -2.38 4.16 12.83
N LEU A 106 -1.03 4.10 12.86
CA LEU A 106 -0.29 3.08 13.59
C LEU A 106 -0.65 3.06 15.09
N ARG A 107 -0.89 4.21 15.71
CA ARG A 107 -1.33 4.28 17.13
C ARG A 107 -2.71 3.68 17.37
N LEU A 108 -3.52 3.54 16.33
CA LEU A 108 -4.88 2.99 16.40
C LEU A 108 -4.93 1.49 16.12
N ILE A 109 -3.81 0.81 15.85
CA ILE A 109 -3.77 -0.63 15.56
C ILE A 109 -3.03 -1.41 16.65
N ASP A 110 -3.26 -2.72 16.70
CA ASP A 110 -2.62 -3.60 17.68
C ASP A 110 -1.53 -4.43 17.03
N ILE A 111 -1.82 -5.06 15.89
CA ILE A 111 -0.89 -5.95 15.19
C ILE A 111 -0.65 -5.47 13.77
N LEU A 112 0.62 -5.42 13.38
CA LEU A 112 1.06 -5.16 12.02
C LEU A 112 1.62 -6.45 11.42
N VAL A 113 1.06 -6.89 10.29
CA VAL A 113 1.68 -7.92 9.45
C VAL A 113 2.63 -7.23 8.49
N ASP A 114 3.90 -7.39 8.81
CA ASP A 114 5.02 -6.63 8.32
C ASP A 114 5.73 -7.36 7.18
N GLY A 115 6.09 -6.61 6.13
CA GLY A 115 6.83 -7.11 4.98
C GLY A 115 5.99 -7.75 3.88
N GLU A 116 6.62 -7.92 2.72
CA GLU A 116 6.00 -8.44 1.51
C GLU A 116 5.75 -9.94 1.59
N PHE A 117 4.83 -10.42 0.76
CA PHE A 117 4.64 -11.83 0.56
C PHE A 117 5.67 -12.37 -0.44
N HIS A 118 6.47 -13.35 -0.04
CA HIS A 118 7.40 -14.05 -0.92
C HIS A 118 6.83 -15.42 -1.29
N GLU A 119 6.60 -15.66 -2.59
CA GLU A 119 6.04 -16.93 -3.04
C GLU A 119 6.95 -18.14 -2.71
N ALA A 120 8.28 -17.96 -2.79
CA ALA A 120 9.26 -18.98 -2.41
C ALA A 120 9.26 -19.32 -0.91
N GLU A 121 8.70 -18.44 -0.08
CA GLU A 121 8.58 -18.63 1.36
C GLU A 121 7.12 -18.83 1.80
N LYS A 122 6.23 -19.07 0.84
CA LYS A 122 4.82 -19.37 1.08
C LYS A 122 4.69 -20.56 2.01
N ASP A 123 3.96 -20.37 3.09
CA ASP A 123 3.64 -21.41 4.05
C ASP A 123 2.20 -21.17 4.53
N LEU A 124 1.32 -22.15 4.31
CA LEU A 124 -0.09 -22.05 4.69
C LEU A 124 -0.34 -22.51 6.13
N SER A 125 0.67 -23.09 6.79
CA SER A 125 0.58 -23.55 8.18
C SER A 125 0.85 -22.45 9.20
N ILE A 126 1.53 -21.38 8.79
CA ILE A 126 1.85 -20.24 9.66
C ILE A 126 0.61 -19.34 9.85
N ARG A 127 0.37 -18.91 11.10
CA ARG A 127 -0.82 -18.15 11.47
C ARG A 127 -0.73 -16.69 11.04
N PHE A 128 -1.83 -16.18 10.47
CA PHE A 128 -2.05 -14.75 10.17
C PHE A 128 -1.04 -14.09 9.21
N ARG A 129 -0.30 -14.90 8.46
CA ARG A 129 0.60 -14.46 7.39
C ARG A 129 0.70 -15.55 6.34
N GLY A 130 1.05 -15.17 5.12
CA GLY A 130 1.15 -16.11 4.00
C GLY A 130 2.56 -16.59 3.72
N SER A 131 3.57 -15.88 4.24
CA SER A 131 4.98 -16.10 3.92
C SER A 131 5.88 -15.98 5.14
N ARG A 132 6.92 -16.82 5.22
CA ARG A 132 7.78 -16.95 6.41
C ARG A 132 8.64 -15.71 6.70
N ASN A 133 8.90 -14.87 5.72
CA ASN A 133 9.58 -13.59 5.91
C ASN A 133 8.70 -12.53 6.59
N GLN A 134 7.37 -12.68 6.58
CA GLN A 134 6.47 -11.68 7.15
C GLN A 134 6.49 -11.73 8.68
N ARG A 135 6.65 -10.59 9.36
CA ARG A 135 6.68 -10.51 10.84
C ARG A 135 5.29 -10.14 11.37
N LEU A 136 4.92 -10.64 12.55
CA LEU A 136 3.78 -10.10 13.31
C LEU A 136 4.32 -9.19 14.40
N ILE A 137 4.12 -7.88 14.24
CA ILE A 137 4.65 -6.85 15.14
C ILE A 137 3.56 -6.40 16.10
N ASP A 138 3.87 -6.37 17.41
CA ASP A 138 3.05 -5.67 18.39
C ASP A 138 3.31 -4.17 18.28
N VAL A 139 2.34 -3.44 17.73
CA VAL A 139 2.53 -2.04 17.37
C VAL A 139 2.63 -1.15 18.59
N LYS A 140 1.81 -1.42 19.62
CA LYS A 140 1.77 -0.60 20.83
C LYS A 140 3.07 -0.73 21.61
N GLU A 141 3.54 -1.96 21.79
CA GLU A 141 4.79 -2.22 22.49
C GLU A 141 5.98 -1.70 21.69
N SER A 142 5.98 -1.88 20.36
CA SER A 142 7.06 -1.38 19.51
C SER A 142 7.16 0.15 19.53
N LEU A 143 6.02 0.86 19.49
CA LEU A 143 6.00 2.32 19.63
C LEU A 143 6.47 2.77 21.02
N ALA A 144 6.11 2.04 22.07
CA ALA A 144 6.49 2.38 23.44
C ALA A 144 7.99 2.20 23.70
N ARG A 145 8.61 1.17 23.10
CA ARG A 145 10.04 0.89 23.26
C ARG A 145 10.93 1.59 22.22
N GLY A 146 10.36 2.01 21.09
CA GLY A 146 11.12 2.56 19.97
C GLY A 146 11.89 1.51 19.17
N GLU A 147 11.58 0.23 19.34
CA GLU A 147 12.19 -0.91 18.66
C GLU A 147 11.12 -1.93 18.26
N VAL A 148 11.43 -2.81 17.31
CA VAL A 148 10.47 -3.84 16.87
C VAL A 148 10.28 -4.90 17.96
N VAL A 149 9.04 -5.06 18.41
CA VAL A 149 8.60 -6.14 19.30
C VAL A 149 7.70 -7.10 18.52
N LEU A 150 8.08 -8.38 18.50
CA LEU A 150 7.29 -9.43 17.87
C LEU A 150 6.14 -9.85 18.77
N SER A 151 4.96 -10.00 18.16
CA SER A 151 3.76 -10.39 18.88
C SER A 151 3.80 -11.85 19.33
N GLU A 152 3.23 -12.14 20.51
CA GLU A 152 3.01 -13.51 21.01
C GLU A 152 2.20 -14.39 20.05
N PHE A 153 1.40 -13.79 19.15
CA PHE A 153 0.67 -14.56 18.12
C PHE A 153 1.60 -15.33 17.19
N MET A 154 2.90 -15.01 17.16
CA MET A 154 3.93 -15.81 16.50
C MET A 154 4.12 -17.20 17.13
N TYR A 155 3.86 -17.35 18.44
CA TYR A 155 4.28 -18.52 19.23
C TYR A 155 3.14 -19.27 19.91
N LYS A 156 1.90 -18.78 19.86
CA LYS A 156 0.76 -19.57 20.34
C LYS A 156 0.49 -20.72 19.37
N GLU A 157 1.18 -21.84 19.56
CA GLU A 157 0.70 -23.16 19.15
C GLU A 157 -0.54 -23.53 19.97
N GLY A 158 -1.46 -24.29 19.36
CA GLY A 158 -2.48 -25.12 20.04
C GLY A 158 -3.30 -24.50 21.18
N LYS A 159 -4.61 -24.29 20.94
CA LYS A 159 -5.57 -24.39 22.05
C LYS A 159 -5.51 -25.79 22.66
#